data_AF-A0AAD7DF28-F1
#
_entry.id   AF-A0AAD7DF28-F1
#
_cell.length_a   1.000
_cell.length_b   1.000
_cell.length_c   1.000
_cell.angle_alpha   90.00
_cell.angle_beta   90.00
_cell.angle_gamma   90.00
#
_symmetry.space_group_name_H-M   'P 1'
#
loop_
_entity.id
_entity.type
_entity.pdbx_description
1 polymer ?
#
loop_
_entity_poly.entity_id
_entity_poly.type
_entity_poly.pdbx_seq_one_letter_code
_entity_poly.pdbx_strand_id
1 'polypeptide(L)' 'IQSGWASYIPAELLFWVPSHHRPGFWSPYNTLVIGQQQTKLSYDNFVHGRNWAKCYEPRDGTAEL' A
#
# COMPACT_ATOMS: atom_id res chain seq x y z
N ILE A 1 -2.81 -9.62 7.46
CA ILE A 1 -1.71 -9.57 6.46
C ILE A 1 -0.47 -10.29 7.02
N GLN A 2 -0.46 -11.63 7.02
CA GLN A 2 0.67 -12.40 7.57
C GLN A 2 1.85 -12.50 6.59
N SER A 3 1.57 -12.69 5.30
CA SER A 3 2.60 -12.77 4.24
C SER A 3 3.15 -11.40 3.81
N GLY A 4 2.56 -10.31 4.29
CA GLY A 4 2.83 -8.96 3.81
C GLY A 4 2.00 -8.55 2.59
N TRP A 5 1.32 -9.47 1.90
CA TRP A 5 0.53 -9.13 0.72
C TRP A 5 -0.88 -8.67 1.05
N ALA A 6 -1.27 -7.51 0.53
CA ALA A 6 -2.66 -7.13 0.36
C ALA A 6 -3.19 -7.84 -0.89
N SER A 7 -4.28 -8.58 -0.76
CA SER A 7 -4.90 -9.33 -1.85
C SER A 7 -6.39 -9.08 -1.94
N TYR A 8 -6.93 -9.18 -3.15
CA TYR A 8 -8.36 -9.22 -3.44
C TYR A 8 -8.77 -10.64 -3.85
N ILE A 9 -9.93 -11.10 -3.41
CA ILE A 9 -10.46 -12.43 -3.75
C ILE A 9 -11.12 -12.34 -5.13
N PRO A 10 -10.79 -13.22 -6.10
CA PRO A 10 -10.22 -14.56 -5.93
C PRO A 10 -8.72 -14.67 -6.31
N ALA A 11 -7.85 -13.93 -5.61
CA ALA A 11 -6.39 -14.10 -5.56
C ALA A 11 -5.53 -13.17 -6.43
N GLU A 12 -5.93 -11.91 -6.62
CA GLU A 12 -5.00 -10.89 -7.12
C GLU A 12 -4.21 -10.29 -5.96
N LEU A 13 -2.86 -10.38 -6.05
CA LEU A 13 -1.95 -9.65 -5.17
C LEU A 13 -1.93 -8.19 -5.64
N LEU A 14 -2.35 -7.28 -4.77
CA LEU A 14 -2.41 -5.86 -5.07
C LEU A 14 -1.06 -5.19 -4.82
N PHE A 15 -0.53 -5.35 -3.61
CA PHE A 15 0.76 -4.78 -3.20
C PHE A 15 1.29 -5.46 -1.94
N TRP A 16 2.59 -5.28 -1.69
CA TRP A 16 3.26 -5.79 -0.51
C TRP A 16 3.45 -4.69 0.55
N VAL A 17 3.23 -5.02 1.81
CA VAL A 17 3.37 -4.15 2.98
C VAL A 17 4.61 -4.57 3.80
N PRO A 18 5.60 -3.67 3.96
CA PRO A 18 6.76 -3.89 4.82
C PRO A 18 6.38 -4.22 6.26
N SER A 19 7.16 -5.08 6.93
CA SER A 19 6.87 -5.57 8.29
C SER A 19 6.60 -4.46 9.30
N HIS A 20 7.38 -3.38 9.28
CA HIS A 20 7.23 -2.23 10.18
C HIS A 20 5.91 -1.46 9.98
N HIS A 21 5.31 -1.50 8.78
CA HIS A 21 4.05 -0.83 8.49
C HIS A 21 2.81 -1.70 8.75
N ARG A 22 2.97 -3.02 8.93
CA ARG A 22 1.84 -3.96 9.13
C ARG A 22 1.02 -3.69 10.40
N PRO A 23 1.62 -3.34 11.56
CA PRO A 23 0.86 -3.10 12.78
C PRO A 23 -0.14 -1.94 12.64
N GLY A 24 0.18 -0.92 11.85
CA GLY A 24 -0.66 0.27 11.65
C GLY A 24 -1.54 0.20 10.41
N PHE A 25 -1.38 -0.83 9.58
CA PHE A 25 -2.12 -0.98 8.34
C PHE A 25 -3.47 -1.63 8.62
N TRP A 26 -4.56 -0.93 8.34
CA TRP A 26 -5.90 -1.48 8.49
C TRP A 26 -6.41 -2.12 7.19
N SER A 27 -7.05 -3.27 7.31
CA SER A 27 -7.85 -3.95 6.29
C SER A 27 -9.07 -4.61 6.93
N PRO A 28 -10.12 -4.93 6.15
CA PRO A 28 -11.28 -5.67 6.67
C PRO A 28 -10.94 -7.03 7.27
N TYR A 29 -9.75 -7.56 6.97
CA TYR A 29 -9.27 -8.87 7.39
C TYR A 29 -8.24 -8.81 8.52
N ASN A 30 -8.06 -7.66 9.19
CA ASN A 30 -7.21 -7.57 10.38
C ASN A 30 -7.79 -6.67 11.49
N THR A 31 -7.21 -6.80 12.68
CA THR A 31 -7.59 -6.01 13.86
C THR A 31 -7.14 -4.56 13.70
N LEU A 32 -8.09 -3.62 13.81
CA LEU A 32 -7.78 -2.20 13.98
C LEU A 32 -7.27 -1.95 15.40
N VAL A 33 -6.05 -1.44 15.55
CA VAL A 33 -5.52 -0.97 16.84
C VAL A 33 -5.65 0.55 16.90
N ILE A 34 -6.51 1.06 17.77
CA ILE A 34 -6.72 2.50 17.99
C ILE A 34 -5.62 3.02 18.93
N GLY A 35 -4.95 4.13 18.55
CA GLY A 35 -3.87 4.74 19.33
C GLY A 35 -2.46 4.44 18.81
N GLN A 36 -2.32 3.55 17.83
CA GLN A 36 -1.06 3.30 17.14
C GLN A 36 -0.91 4.24 15.93
N GLN A 37 0.33 4.54 15.52
CA GLN A 37 0.57 5.22 14.24
C GLN A 37 -0.04 4.41 13.10
N GLN A 38 -0.93 5.06 12.35
CA GLN A 38 -1.64 4.44 11.24
C GLN A 38 -0.78 4.46 9.98
N THR A 39 -0.72 3.32 9.30
CA THR A 39 -0.18 3.25 7.94
C THR A 39 -1.31 3.62 7.00
N LYS A 40 -1.26 4.83 6.45
CA LYS A 40 -2.21 5.32 5.45
C LYS A 40 -1.65 5.12 4.05
N LEU A 41 -2.42 4.47 3.18
CA LEU A 41 -2.10 4.38 1.77
C LEU A 41 -2.76 5.55 1.04
N SER A 42 -1.98 6.36 0.32
CA SER A 42 -2.52 7.32 -0.64
C SER A 42 -2.72 6.64 -1.99
N TYR A 43 -3.86 6.91 -2.61
CA TYR A 43 -4.19 6.45 -3.95
C TYR A 43 -4.15 7.59 -4.98
N ASP A 44 -3.66 8.77 -4.60
CA ASP A 44 -3.70 9.98 -5.45
C ASP A 44 -2.92 9.80 -6.76
N ASN A 45 -1.89 8.94 -6.73
CA ASN A 45 -1.07 8.56 -7.88
C ASN A 45 -1.26 7.08 -8.26
N PHE A 46 -2.39 6.46 -7.90
CA PHE A 46 -2.60 5.05 -8.18
C PHE A 46 -2.73 4.81 -9.70
N VAL A 47 -1.84 3.98 -10.24
CA VAL A 47 -1.86 3.56 -11.65
C VAL A 47 -2.07 2.05 -11.72
N HIS A 48 -2.99 1.62 -12.58
CA HIS A 48 -3.36 0.21 -12.73
C HIS A 48 -2.79 -0.43 -14.00
N GLY A 49 -2.71 -1.76 -14.03
CA GLY A 49 -2.28 -2.53 -15.19
C GLY A 49 -0.78 -2.43 -15.49
N ARG A 50 -0.42 -2.48 -16.77
CA ARG A 50 1.00 -2.51 -17.22
C ARG A 50 1.80 -1.26 -16.86
N ASN A 51 1.12 -0.16 -16.54
CA ASN A 51 1.74 1.12 -16.20
C ASN A 51 1.84 1.33 -14.69
N TRP A 52 1.65 0.29 -13.85
CA TRP A 52 1.67 0.43 -12.39
C TRP A 52 2.92 1.16 -11.86
N ALA A 53 4.07 0.97 -12.52
CA ALA A 53 5.32 1.64 -12.17
C ALA A 53 5.22 3.18 -12.26
N LYS A 54 4.29 3.76 -13.01
CA LYS A 54 4.13 5.21 -13.08
C LYS A 54 3.61 5.83 -11.78
N CYS A 55 3.17 5.01 -10.81
CA CYS A 55 2.69 5.50 -9.52
C CYS A 55 3.78 6.17 -8.66
N TYR A 56 5.06 5.88 -8.93
CA TYR A 56 6.21 6.49 -8.23
C TYR A 56 6.81 7.68 -8.99
N GLU A 57 6.31 8.03 -10.18
CA GLU A 57 6.85 9.14 -10.95
C GLU A 57 6.56 10.47 -10.24
N PRO A 58 7.56 11.33 -10.01
CA PRO A 58 7.33 12.66 -9.45
C PRO A 58 6.45 13.45 -10.41
N ARG A 59 5.35 14.01 -9.90
CA ARG A 59 4.65 15.06 -10.63
C ARG A 59 5.54 16.30 -10.55
N ASP A 60 5.94 16.80 -11.71
CA ASP A 60 6.74 18.02 -11.94
C ASP A 60 8.27 17.86 -11.97
N GLY A 61 8.80 16.64 -12.11
CA GLY A 61 10.21 16.43 -12.48
C GLY A 61 11.24 16.65 -11.36
N THR A 62 10.81 16.86 -10.12
CA THR A 62 11.71 16.82 -8.96
C THR A 62 11.78 15.40 -8.41
N ALA A 63 12.53 14.53 -9.08
CA ALA A 63 13.15 13.40 -8.41
C ALA A 63 14.35 13.95 -7.64
N GLU A 64 14.16 14.42 -6.41
CA GLU A 64 15.29 14.66 -5.51
C GLU A 64 15.59 13.39 -4.73
N LEU A 65 16.77 12.84 -5.08
CA LEU A 65 17.71 11.92 -4.41
C LEU A 65 17.28 11.25 -3.10
#